data_AF-A0A958J5G1-F1
#
_entry.id   AF-A0A958J5G1-F1
#
_cell.length_a   1.000
_cell.length_b   1.000
_cell.length_c   1.000
_cell.angle_alpha   90.00
_cell.angle_beta   90.00
_cell.angle_gamma   90.00
#
_symmetry.space_group_name_H-M   'P 1'
#
loop_
_entity.id
_entity.type
_entity.pdbx_description
1 polymer ?
#
loop_
_entity_poly.entity_id
_entity_poly.type
_entity_poly.pdbx_seq_one_letter_code
_entity_poly.pdbx_strand_id
1 'polypeptide(L)'
;DPGKPTILLNSHHDTVRPNSGWTRDPFMPVEEAGKLYGLGSNDAGGALVSLIATFLHFYQRTDLSFNLVVAATAEEENSGRNGIEAAWPRLGRIDLAIVGEPTEMQLAIAEKGLLVLDCLARGISGHAARDTGVNAIEKAIEAINWFHSYRFEKES
;
A
#
# COMPACT_ATOMS: atom_id res chain seq x y z
N ASP A 1 10.23 -25.86 10.38
CA ASP A 1 11.04 -26.97 9.86
C ASP A 1 11.86 -26.47 8.67
N PRO A 2 13.19 -26.41 8.77
CA PRO A 2 14.07 -25.90 7.70
C PRO A 2 13.97 -26.70 6.38
N GLY A 3 13.48 -27.94 6.42
CA GLY A 3 13.31 -28.78 5.22
C GLY A 3 12.01 -28.53 4.45
N LYS A 4 11.09 -27.73 5.00
CA LYS A 4 9.78 -27.45 4.38
C LYS A 4 9.76 -26.06 3.72
N PRO A 5 9.00 -25.88 2.62
CA PRO A 5 8.75 -24.55 2.08
C PRO A 5 8.02 -23.68 3.12
N THR A 6 8.23 -22.37 3.08
CA THR A 6 7.62 -21.41 4.00
C THR A 6 6.68 -20.49 3.25
N ILE A 7 5.43 -20.41 3.73
CA ILE A 7 4.41 -19.49 3.22
C ILE A 7 4.29 -18.31 4.19
N LEU A 8 4.45 -17.10 3.67
CA LEU A 8 4.18 -15.85 4.36
C LEU A 8 2.73 -15.45 4.15
N LEU A 9 2.03 -15.17 5.24
CA LEU A 9 0.75 -14.49 5.28
C LEU A 9 1.01 -13.05 5.72
N ASN A 10 0.84 -12.08 4.83
CA ASN A 10 1.12 -10.68 5.11
C ASN A 10 -0.07 -9.78 4.78
N SER A 11 -0.28 -8.77 5.60
CA SER A 11 -1.18 -7.64 5.34
C SER A 11 -0.75 -6.50 6.29
N HIS A 12 -1.29 -5.31 6.09
CA HIS A 12 -0.90 -4.12 6.83
C HIS A 12 -1.97 -3.67 7.83
N HIS A 13 -1.56 -2.91 8.86
CA HIS A 13 -2.46 -2.40 9.91
C HIS A 13 -2.45 -0.88 10.03
N ASP A 14 -1.53 -0.19 9.34
CA ASP A 14 -1.64 1.24 9.14
C ASP A 14 -2.78 1.57 8.17
N THR A 15 -3.27 2.80 8.25
CA THR A 15 -4.37 3.29 7.42
C THR A 15 -4.01 4.65 6.87
N VAL A 16 -4.59 5.03 5.72
CA VAL A 16 -4.67 6.44 5.33
C VAL A 16 -5.30 7.33 6.40
N ARG A 17 -5.16 8.65 6.23
CA ARG A 17 -5.90 9.62 7.07
C ARG A 17 -7.37 9.63 6.69
N PRO A 18 -8.30 9.75 7.66
CA PRO A 18 -9.71 9.95 7.34
C PRO A 18 -9.91 11.26 6.58
N ASN A 19 -10.82 11.27 5.62
CA ASN A 19 -11.22 12.46 4.88
C ASN A 19 -12.56 13.01 5.40
N SER A 20 -12.95 14.19 4.91
CA SER A 20 -14.19 14.87 5.30
C SER A 20 -15.48 14.19 4.83
N GLY A 21 -15.39 13.12 4.04
CA GLY A 21 -16.53 12.34 3.55
C GLY A 21 -17.08 11.30 4.55
N TRP A 22 -16.41 11.10 5.69
CA TRP A 22 -16.91 10.20 6.73
C TRP A 22 -18.23 10.71 7.33
N THR A 23 -19.25 9.86 7.37
CA THR A 23 -20.57 10.13 7.96
C THR A 23 -20.74 9.55 9.37
N ARG A 24 -19.78 8.71 9.77
CA ARG A 24 -19.63 8.10 11.09
C ARG A 24 -18.24 8.45 11.61
N ASP A 25 -18.01 8.29 12.91
CA ASP A 25 -16.65 8.40 13.44
C ASP A 25 -15.78 7.28 12.81
N PRO A 26 -14.70 7.63 12.07
CA PRO A 26 -13.83 6.64 11.43
C PRO A 26 -13.16 5.69 12.42
N PHE A 27 -12.98 6.11 13.67
CA PHE A 27 -12.25 5.35 14.68
C PHE A 27 -13.17 4.60 15.65
N MET A 28 -14.48 4.72 15.50
CA MET A 28 -15.45 3.96 16.27
C MET A 28 -16.07 2.88 15.37
N PRO A 29 -15.75 1.59 15.57
CA PRO A 29 -16.33 0.54 14.76
C PRO A 29 -17.84 0.43 15.01
N VAL A 30 -18.62 0.43 13.94
CA VAL A 30 -20.10 0.30 14.00
C VAL A 30 -20.54 -0.80 13.06
N GLU A 31 -21.31 -1.75 13.57
CA GLU A 31 -22.00 -2.75 12.76
C GLU A 31 -23.42 -2.29 12.45
N GLU A 32 -23.77 -2.21 11.17
CA GLU A 32 -25.10 -1.81 10.71
C GLU A 32 -25.44 -2.51 9.40
N ALA A 33 -26.65 -3.10 9.33
CA ALA A 33 -27.15 -3.79 8.13
C ALA A 33 -26.16 -4.81 7.52
N GLY A 34 -25.44 -5.55 8.37
CA GLY A 34 -24.47 -6.56 7.96
C GLY A 34 -23.13 -6.01 7.46
N LYS A 35 -22.84 -4.72 7.69
CA LYS A 35 -21.56 -4.08 7.33
C LYS A 35 -20.87 -3.55 8.58
N LEU A 36 -19.57 -3.76 8.67
CA LEU A 36 -18.71 -3.14 9.67
C LEU A 36 -18.14 -1.84 9.09
N TYR A 37 -18.46 -0.72 9.72
CA TYR A 37 -17.95 0.60 9.39
C TYR A 37 -16.79 0.94 10.32
N GLY A 38 -15.67 1.35 9.75
CA GLY A 38 -14.49 1.83 10.47
C GLY A 38 -13.34 2.03 9.49
N LEU A 39 -12.51 3.04 9.71
CA LEU A 39 -11.31 3.26 8.91
C LEU A 39 -10.40 2.04 9.07
N GLY A 40 -9.89 1.53 7.94
CA GLY A 40 -9.12 0.31 7.90
C GLY A 40 -9.92 -0.99 7.94
N SER A 41 -11.25 -0.97 8.09
CA SER A 41 -12.07 -2.20 8.14
C SER A 41 -11.98 -3.03 6.85
N ASN A 42 -11.92 -2.37 5.69
CA ASN A 42 -11.73 -3.02 4.40
C ASN A 42 -10.24 -3.10 4.02
N ASP A 43 -9.50 -2.00 4.23
CA ASP A 43 -8.15 -1.78 3.72
C ASP A 43 -7.14 -1.53 4.85
N ALA A 44 -6.35 -2.52 5.28
CA ALA A 44 -6.48 -3.95 4.96
C ALA A 44 -6.91 -4.79 6.18
N GLY A 45 -7.55 -4.16 7.18
CA GLY A 45 -7.88 -4.79 8.46
C GLY A 45 -8.70 -6.07 8.33
N GLY A 46 -9.71 -6.11 7.45
CA GLY A 46 -10.51 -7.31 7.17
C GLY A 46 -9.67 -8.47 6.63
N ALA A 47 -8.72 -8.18 5.74
CA ALA A 47 -7.79 -9.17 5.21
C ALA A 47 -6.82 -9.64 6.30
N LEU A 48 -6.24 -8.70 7.07
CA LEU A 48 -5.30 -8.99 8.14
C LEU A 48 -5.90 -9.94 9.20
N VAL A 49 -7.11 -9.65 9.71
CA VAL A 49 -7.74 -10.53 10.72
C VAL A 49 -8.06 -11.91 10.15
N SER A 50 -8.39 -12.01 8.87
CA SER A 50 -8.65 -13.28 8.17
C SER A 50 -7.38 -14.13 8.02
N LEU A 51 -6.24 -13.49 7.71
CA LEU A 51 -4.94 -14.15 7.65
C LEU A 51 -4.45 -14.61 9.02
N ILE A 52 -4.64 -13.79 10.06
CA ILE A 52 -4.33 -14.17 11.45
C ILE A 52 -5.20 -15.37 11.87
N ALA A 53 -6.50 -15.33 11.60
CA ALA A 53 -7.40 -16.46 11.89
C ALA A 53 -6.97 -17.74 11.16
N THR A 54 -6.52 -17.62 9.91
CA THR A 54 -5.99 -18.75 9.12
C THR A 54 -4.72 -19.31 9.76
N PHE A 55 -3.77 -18.45 10.14
CA PHE A 55 -2.57 -18.86 10.86
C PHE A 55 -2.92 -19.63 12.14
N LEU A 56 -3.81 -19.08 12.97
CA LEU A 56 -4.23 -19.70 14.23
C LEU A 56 -4.94 -21.05 14.02
N HIS A 57 -5.79 -21.15 12.98
CA HIS A 57 -6.47 -22.40 12.62
C HIS A 57 -5.48 -23.53 12.34
N PHE A 58 -4.36 -23.22 11.67
CA PHE A 58 -3.34 -24.18 11.31
C PHE A 58 -2.20 -24.31 12.33
N TYR A 59 -2.11 -23.42 13.33
CA TYR A 59 -0.97 -23.32 14.24
C TYR A 59 -0.66 -24.61 15.00
N GLN A 60 -1.70 -25.36 15.41
CA GLN A 60 -1.54 -26.61 16.15
C GLN A 60 -1.35 -27.84 15.25
N ARG A 61 -1.44 -27.70 13.92
CA ARG A 61 -1.26 -28.80 12.97
C ARG A 61 0.22 -29.12 12.81
N THR A 62 0.60 -30.36 13.10
CA THR A 62 1.99 -30.83 12.98
C THR A 62 2.28 -31.54 11.65
N ASP A 63 1.25 -31.81 10.86
CA ASP A 63 1.26 -32.60 9.62
C ASP A 63 1.28 -31.74 8.35
N LEU A 64 1.42 -30.41 8.47
CA LEU A 64 1.52 -29.52 7.31
C LEU A 64 2.81 -29.80 6.52
N SER A 65 2.70 -29.77 5.20
CA SER A 65 3.83 -29.91 4.28
C SER A 65 4.68 -28.64 4.13
N PHE A 66 4.27 -27.55 4.78
CA PHE A 66 4.90 -26.23 4.74
C PHE A 66 4.96 -25.61 6.14
N ASN A 67 5.79 -24.58 6.29
CA ASN A 67 5.77 -23.67 7.44
C ASN A 67 4.84 -22.49 7.14
N LEU A 68 4.24 -21.93 8.19
CA LEU A 68 3.50 -20.67 8.12
C LEU A 68 4.24 -19.59 8.90
N VAL A 69 4.32 -18.39 8.32
CA VAL A 69 4.76 -17.15 8.96
C VAL A 69 3.67 -16.11 8.75
N VAL A 70 3.37 -15.33 9.77
CA VAL A 70 2.46 -14.18 9.66
C VAL A 70 3.24 -12.90 9.90
N ALA A 71 3.03 -11.88 9.07
CA ALA A 71 3.58 -10.55 9.24
C ALA A 71 2.45 -9.51 9.15
N ALA A 72 2.13 -8.88 10.28
CA ALA A 72 1.26 -7.70 10.33
C ALA A 72 2.14 -6.45 10.24
N THR A 73 2.21 -5.83 9.05
CA THR A 73 3.16 -4.75 8.76
C THR A 73 2.53 -3.37 8.88
N ALA A 74 3.35 -2.34 8.97
CA ALA A 74 2.94 -0.93 8.89
C ALA A 74 3.64 -0.25 7.71
N GLU A 75 3.38 1.04 7.51
CA GLU A 75 4.02 1.89 6.50
C GLU A 75 3.80 1.41 5.05
N GLU A 76 2.76 0.62 4.80
CA GLU A 76 2.35 0.24 3.44
C GLU A 76 1.85 1.49 2.71
N GLU A 77 0.93 2.22 3.35
CA GLU A 77 0.18 3.35 2.79
C GLU A 77 1.06 4.55 2.42
N ASN A 78 2.28 4.59 2.93
CA ASN A 78 3.27 5.63 2.67
C ASN A 78 4.60 5.11 2.13
N SER A 79 4.68 3.80 1.81
CA SER A 79 5.89 3.12 1.34
C SER A 79 7.11 3.41 2.21
N GLY A 80 6.93 3.43 3.53
CA GLY A 80 7.96 3.76 4.49
C GLY A 80 8.96 2.62 4.68
N ARG A 81 10.22 2.99 4.91
CA ARG A 81 11.35 2.05 5.04
C ARG A 81 11.29 1.17 6.28
N ASN A 82 10.46 1.50 7.27
CA ASN A 82 10.30 0.72 8.50
C ASN A 82 9.13 -0.27 8.42
N GLY A 83 8.47 -0.38 7.26
CA GLY A 83 7.45 -1.37 6.99
C GLY A 83 8.01 -2.77 6.74
N ILE A 84 7.45 -3.47 5.75
CA ILE A 84 7.87 -4.83 5.38
C ILE A 84 9.37 -4.92 5.08
N GLU A 85 9.97 -3.87 4.49
CA GLU A 85 11.41 -3.80 4.18
C GLU A 85 12.29 -4.03 5.41
N ALA A 86 11.96 -3.39 6.54
CA ALA A 86 12.72 -3.55 7.78
C ALA A 86 12.48 -4.91 8.46
N ALA A 87 11.31 -5.52 8.25
CA ALA A 87 11.00 -6.85 8.76
C ALA A 87 11.63 -7.97 7.92
N TRP A 88 11.82 -7.74 6.61
CA TRP A 88 12.23 -8.75 5.64
C TRP A 88 13.46 -9.57 6.05
N PRO A 89 14.58 -8.96 6.53
CA PRO A 89 15.76 -9.73 6.94
C PRO A 89 15.52 -10.69 8.11
N ARG A 90 14.42 -10.50 8.86
CA ARG A 90 14.06 -11.30 10.05
C ARG A 90 13.08 -12.43 9.74
N LEU A 91 12.45 -12.44 8.55
CA LEU A 91 11.45 -13.44 8.18
C LEU A 91 12.05 -14.79 7.75
N GLY A 92 13.35 -14.82 7.45
CA GLY A 92 14.03 -16.01 6.94
C GLY A 92 13.69 -16.28 5.48
N ARG A 93 13.83 -17.53 5.03
CA ARG A 93 13.49 -17.93 3.66
C ARG A 93 11.97 -18.04 3.50
N ILE A 94 11.43 -17.31 2.54
CA ILE A 94 10.02 -17.35 2.12
C ILE A 94 9.95 -17.92 0.69
N ASP A 95 9.12 -18.94 0.48
CA ASP A 95 8.94 -19.60 -0.83
C ASP A 95 7.66 -19.14 -1.54
N LEU A 96 6.68 -18.64 -0.78
CA LEU A 96 5.43 -18.05 -1.28
C LEU A 96 4.96 -16.97 -0.30
N ALA A 97 4.45 -15.85 -0.82
CA ALA A 97 3.76 -14.85 -0.01
C ALA A 97 2.31 -14.69 -0.49
N ILE A 98 1.39 -14.64 0.45
CA ILE A 98 -0.01 -14.26 0.26
C ILE A 98 -0.17 -12.90 0.93
N VAL A 99 -0.39 -11.87 0.10
CA VAL A 99 -0.63 -10.51 0.57
C VAL A 99 -2.13 -10.26 0.59
N GLY A 100 -2.66 -9.97 1.77
CA GLY A 100 -4.08 -9.74 2.00
C GLY A 100 -4.44 -8.30 1.72
N GLU A 101 -5.11 -8.10 0.58
CA GLU A 101 -5.67 -6.83 0.12
C GLU A 101 -7.15 -7.00 -0.28
N PRO A 102 -7.97 -5.94 -0.35
CA PRO A 102 -9.39 -6.04 -0.68
C PRO A 102 -9.62 -6.26 -2.18
N THR A 103 -9.30 -7.45 -2.68
CA THR A 103 -9.42 -7.85 -4.10
C THR A 103 -10.72 -8.58 -4.43
N GLU A 104 -11.73 -8.52 -3.55
CA GLU A 104 -12.95 -9.36 -3.64
C GLU A 104 -12.64 -10.86 -3.77
N MET A 105 -11.57 -11.31 -3.09
CA MET A 105 -11.04 -12.69 -3.16
C MET A 105 -10.58 -13.12 -4.56
N GLN A 106 -10.38 -12.17 -5.48
CA GLN A 106 -9.76 -12.44 -6.77
C GLN A 106 -8.23 -12.47 -6.64
N LEU A 107 -7.59 -13.40 -7.34
CA LEU A 107 -6.14 -13.51 -7.34
C LEU A 107 -5.52 -12.44 -8.26
N ALA A 108 -4.91 -11.43 -7.65
CA ALA A 108 -4.05 -10.49 -8.36
C ALA A 108 -2.71 -11.16 -8.68
N ILE A 109 -2.47 -11.49 -9.95
CA ILE A 109 -1.23 -12.15 -10.41
C ILE A 109 -0.17 -11.17 -10.95
N ALA A 110 -0.53 -9.89 -11.05
CA ALA A 110 0.34 -8.82 -11.49
C ALA A 110 -0.07 -7.51 -10.80
N GLU A 111 0.91 -6.69 -10.45
CA GLU A 111 0.74 -5.40 -9.81
C GLU A 111 1.61 -4.36 -10.50
N LYS A 112 1.12 -3.13 -10.63
CA LYS A 112 1.92 -2.02 -11.15
C LYS A 112 2.78 -1.47 -10.01
N GLY A 113 4.06 -1.25 -10.27
CA GLY A 113 4.90 -0.51 -9.32
C GLY A 113 4.44 0.94 -9.13
N LEU A 114 4.83 1.53 -8.01
CA LEU A 114 4.57 2.94 -7.68
C LEU A 114 5.87 3.75 -7.73
N LEU A 115 5.81 4.93 -8.33
CA LEU A 115 6.88 5.92 -8.30
C LEU A 115 6.28 7.29 -7.99
N VAL A 116 6.71 7.89 -6.87
CA VAL A 116 6.35 9.26 -6.50
C VAL A 116 7.52 10.18 -6.86
N LEU A 117 7.25 11.24 -7.62
CA LEU A 117 8.26 12.22 -8.06
C LEU A 117 7.96 13.61 -7.48
N ASP A 118 8.81 14.08 -6.58
CA ASP A 118 8.79 15.47 -6.13
C ASP A 118 9.49 16.38 -7.14
N CYS A 119 8.70 17.15 -7.89
CA CYS A 119 9.19 18.04 -8.94
C CYS A 119 9.14 19.50 -8.49
N LEU A 120 10.22 20.26 -8.75
CA LEU A 120 10.33 21.68 -8.39
C LEU A 120 10.59 22.55 -9.62
N ALA A 121 9.61 23.37 -10.00
CA ALA A 121 9.79 24.38 -11.03
C ALA A 121 10.41 25.66 -10.45
N ARG A 122 11.58 26.07 -10.97
CA ARG A 122 12.26 27.31 -10.55
C ARG A 122 12.15 28.40 -11.62
N GLY A 123 11.60 29.53 -11.20
CA GLY A 123 11.52 30.76 -11.98
C GLY A 123 12.60 31.78 -11.60
N ILE A 124 12.48 32.98 -12.14
CA ILE A 124 13.26 34.17 -11.77
C ILE A 124 12.25 35.24 -11.36
N SER A 125 12.43 35.83 -10.18
CA SER A 125 11.51 36.88 -9.70
C SER A 125 11.60 38.13 -10.57
N GLY A 126 10.46 38.79 -10.79
CA GLY A 126 10.36 40.01 -11.59
C GLY A 126 9.08 40.77 -11.27
N HIS A 127 8.97 42.00 -11.76
CA HIS A 127 7.76 42.80 -11.62
C HIS A 127 6.76 42.41 -12.71
N ALA A 128 5.52 42.06 -12.35
CA ALA A 128 4.50 41.62 -13.31
C ALA A 128 4.18 42.65 -14.42
N ALA A 129 4.46 43.94 -14.18
CA ALA A 129 4.28 45.03 -15.15
C ALA A 129 5.53 45.30 -16.02
N ARG A 130 6.60 44.51 -15.89
CA ARG A 130 7.83 44.60 -16.68
C ARG A 130 8.10 43.24 -17.31
N ASP A 131 8.71 43.25 -18.49
CA ASP A 131 9.17 42.02 -19.15
C ASP A 131 10.50 41.54 -18.52
N THR A 132 10.44 41.21 -17.24
CA THR A 132 11.58 40.76 -16.44
C THR A 132 11.13 39.57 -15.60
N GLY A 133 11.99 38.55 -15.47
CA GLY A 133 11.71 37.35 -14.69
C GLY A 133 11.31 36.16 -15.56
N VAL A 134 11.04 35.03 -14.91
CA VAL A 134 10.63 33.77 -15.54
C VAL A 134 9.58 33.13 -14.63
N ASN A 135 8.38 32.90 -15.15
CA ASN A 135 7.28 32.35 -14.37
C ASN A 135 7.49 30.85 -14.11
N ALA A 136 7.59 30.46 -12.83
CA ALA A 136 7.73 29.07 -12.43
C ALA A 136 6.49 28.24 -12.77
N ILE A 137 5.30 28.85 -12.75
CA ILE A 137 4.02 28.17 -13.03
C ILE A 137 3.95 27.76 -14.50
N GLU A 138 4.35 28.64 -15.43
CA GLU A 138 4.36 28.33 -16.86
C GLU A 138 5.31 27.16 -17.19
N LYS A 139 6.50 27.15 -16.58
CA LYS A 139 7.43 26.00 -16.70
C LYS A 139 6.82 24.71 -16.15
N ALA A 140 6.12 24.79 -15.01
CA ALA A 140 5.46 23.63 -14.43
C ALA A 140 4.36 23.09 -15.36
N ILE A 141 3.58 23.96 -16.00
CA ILE A 141 2.54 23.58 -16.96
C ILE A 141 3.15 22.80 -18.14
N GLU A 142 4.28 23.24 -18.69
CA GLU A 142 4.97 22.53 -19.77
C GLU A 142 5.37 21.11 -19.35
N ALA A 143 5.97 20.95 -18.17
CA ALA A 143 6.34 19.64 -17.64
C ALA A 143 5.11 18.75 -17.37
N ILE A 144 4.03 19.31 -16.81
CA ILE A 144 2.77 18.58 -16.57
C ILE A 144 2.19 18.06 -17.89
N ASN A 145 2.20 18.88 -18.94
CA ASN A 145 1.72 18.47 -20.27
C ASN A 145 2.56 17.34 -20.85
N TRP A 146 3.87 17.36 -20.64
CA TRP A 146 4.75 16.25 -21.02
C TRP A 146 4.38 14.97 -20.25
N PHE A 147 4.23 15.02 -18.92
CA PHE A 147 3.83 13.85 -18.13
C PHE A 147 2.48 13.26 -18.57
N HIS A 148 1.52 14.10 -18.97
CA HIS A 148 0.23 13.62 -19.48
C HIS A 148 0.32 12.91 -20.84
N SER A 149 1.20 13.40 -21.71
CA SER A 149 1.28 12.96 -23.11
C SER A 149 2.34 11.89 -23.37
N TYR A 150 3.33 11.76 -22.48
CA TYR A 150 4.40 10.78 -22.62
C TYR A 150 3.86 9.35 -22.61
N ARG A 151 4.44 8.49 -23.46
CA ARG A 151 4.16 7.06 -23.53
C ARG A 151 5.48 6.31 -23.51
N PHE A 152 5.56 5.30 -22.67
CA PHE A 152 6.71 4.40 -22.65
C PHE A 152 6.70 3.52 -23.89
N GLU A 153 7.87 3.19 -24.44
CA GLU A 153 7.98 2.33 -25.63
C GLU A 153 7.48 0.89 -25.38
N LYS A 154 7.53 0.44 -24.13
CA LYS A 154 7.01 -0.85 -23.70
C LYS A 154 5.73 -0.62 -22.90
N GLU A 155 4.65 -1.25 -23.36
CA GLU A 155 3.37 -1.32 -22.66
C GLU A 155 3.21 -2.72 -22.05
N SER A 156 2.64 -2.77 -20.84
CA SER A 156 2.36 -4.00 -20.08
C SER A 156 0.99 -4.58 -20.42
#